data_AF-A0A2N0U194-F1
#
_entry.id   AF-A0A2N0U194-F1
#
_cell.length_a   1.000
_cell.length_b   1.000
_cell.length_c   1.000
_cell.angle_alpha   90.00
_cell.angle_beta   90.00
_cell.angle_gamma   90.00
#
_symmetry.space_group_name_H-M   'P 1'
#
loop_
_entity.id
_entity.type
_entity.pdbx_description
1 polymer ?
#
loop_
_entity_poly.entity_id
_entity_poly.type
_entity_poly.pdbx_seq_one_letter_code
_entity_poly.pdbx_strand_id
1 'polypeptide(L)'
;MRKIAIIVFIGLLPMISQAQSFAKYEDMKDVDAMVMTSKMFKMLAKVDLSDDNPEAREYLKLIENLDEIKMFTSTTASVRSEMQKDVESYLNSNNLDQLMRVKEDGKNIRFYSKSGKRDNYVSELFMFMEGEKEGEPISVILSITGEIDLSQLSRLTSDLKIPGAEELKNVENKS
;
A
#
# COMPACT_ATOMS: atom_id res chain seq x y z
N MET A 1 -38.94 -15.63 33.52
CA MET A 1 -38.39 -14.40 32.90
C MET A 1 -36.85 -14.30 32.88
N ARG A 2 -36.08 -15.18 33.55
CA ARG A 2 -34.60 -15.14 33.53
C ARG A 2 -33.92 -15.81 32.32
N LYS A 3 -34.67 -16.55 31.49
CA LYS A 3 -34.14 -17.28 30.32
C LYS A 3 -34.24 -16.51 29.00
N ILE A 4 -35.06 -15.44 28.95
CA ILE A 4 -35.23 -14.60 27.75
C ILE A 4 -34.09 -13.57 27.64
N ALA A 5 -33.52 -13.15 28.79
CA ALA A 5 -32.39 -12.22 28.81
C ALA A 5 -31.11 -12.77 28.15
N ILE A 6 -30.95 -14.10 28.09
CA ILE A 6 -29.75 -14.73 27.50
C ILE A 6 -29.84 -14.78 25.97
N ILE A 7 -31.05 -14.86 25.39
CA ILE A 7 -31.24 -14.97 23.94
C ILE A 7 -31.02 -13.61 23.25
N VAL A 8 -31.28 -12.50 23.94
CA VAL A 8 -31.03 -11.14 23.40
C VAL A 8 -29.53 -10.79 23.38
N PHE A 9 -28.69 -11.46 24.16
CA PHE A 9 -27.25 -11.18 24.22
C PHE A 9 -26.45 -11.78 23.06
N ILE A 10 -27.03 -12.71 22.28
CA ILE A 10 -26.35 -13.39 21.15
C ILE A 10 -26.52 -12.62 19.83
N GLY A 11 -27.43 -11.63 19.76
CA GLY A 11 -27.74 -10.87 18.55
C GLY A 11 -26.92 -9.59 18.32
N LEU A 12 -26.03 -9.22 19.25
CA LEU A 12 -25.19 -8.02 19.17
C LEU A 12 -23.70 -8.37 19.27
N LEU A 13 -23.29 -9.48 18.66
CA LEU A 13 -21.91 -9.50 18.20
C LEU A 13 -21.87 -8.50 17.04
N PRO A 14 -21.15 -7.37 17.16
CA PRO A 14 -20.78 -6.68 15.94
C PRO A 14 -20.11 -7.75 15.09
N MET A 15 -20.67 -8.02 13.91
CA MET A 15 -19.89 -8.63 12.83
C MET A 15 -18.82 -7.60 12.52
N ILE A 16 -17.80 -7.53 13.38
CA ILE A 16 -16.51 -7.00 13.03
C ILE A 16 -15.96 -8.08 12.12
N SER A 17 -16.49 -8.09 10.90
CA SER A 17 -15.69 -8.36 9.72
C SER A 17 -14.57 -7.35 9.80
N GLN A 18 -13.56 -7.64 10.62
CA GLN A 18 -12.25 -7.04 10.47
C GLN A 18 -11.87 -7.44 9.06
N ALA A 19 -12.09 -6.50 8.15
CA ALA A 19 -11.83 -6.67 6.75
C ALA A 19 -10.43 -7.26 6.67
N GLN A 20 -10.36 -8.50 6.19
CA GLN A 20 -9.13 -8.98 5.61
C GLN A 20 -8.66 -7.84 4.71
N SER A 21 -7.44 -7.35 5.00
CA SER A 21 -6.60 -6.48 4.16
C SER A 21 -7.22 -6.27 2.80
N PHE A 22 -7.67 -5.08 2.40
CA PHE A 22 -8.11 -4.60 1.06
C PHE A 22 -8.66 -5.56 -0.04
N ALA A 23 -8.32 -6.85 -0.08
CA ALA A 23 -8.85 -8.06 -0.72
C ALA A 23 -10.30 -8.04 -1.19
N LYS A 24 -11.23 -7.38 -0.49
CA LYS A 24 -12.58 -7.18 -1.05
C LYS A 24 -12.56 -6.50 -2.42
N TYR A 25 -11.54 -5.67 -2.66
CA TYR A 25 -11.30 -4.98 -3.92
C TYR A 25 -10.70 -5.87 -5.01
N GLU A 26 -10.14 -7.04 -4.68
CA GLU A 26 -9.57 -7.98 -5.66
C GLU A 26 -10.67 -8.57 -6.57
N ASP A 27 -11.90 -8.72 -6.06
CA ASP A 27 -13.04 -9.31 -6.78
C ASP A 27 -14.06 -8.27 -7.30
N MET A 28 -13.80 -6.97 -7.09
CA MET A 28 -14.73 -5.91 -7.49
C MET A 28 -14.54 -5.52 -8.95
N LYS A 29 -15.64 -5.56 -9.73
CA LYS A 29 -15.64 -5.22 -11.16
C LYS A 29 -15.14 -3.80 -11.44
N ASP A 30 -15.39 -2.86 -10.53
CA ASP A 30 -15.06 -1.44 -10.68
C ASP A 30 -13.70 -1.09 -10.03
N VAL A 31 -12.84 -2.08 -9.85
CA VAL A 31 -11.48 -1.94 -9.32
C VAL A 31 -10.49 -2.67 -10.20
N ASP A 32 -9.44 -1.96 -10.60
CA ASP A 32 -8.24 -2.57 -11.13
C ASP A 32 -7.36 -3.02 -9.96
N ALA A 33 -7.26 -4.33 -9.76
CA ALA A 33 -6.48 -4.95 -8.70
C ALA A 33 -5.22 -5.62 -9.25
N MET A 34 -4.07 -5.28 -8.67
CA MET A 34 -2.80 -5.95 -8.91
C MET A 34 -2.25 -6.46 -7.59
N VAL A 35 -2.07 -7.78 -7.48
CA VAL A 35 -1.46 -8.43 -6.33
C VAL A 35 -0.26 -9.23 -6.79
N MET A 36 0.90 -8.89 -6.25
CA MET A 36 2.18 -9.52 -6.56
C MET A 36 2.79 -10.06 -5.27
N THR A 37 3.22 -11.31 -5.27
CA THR A 37 3.78 -11.97 -4.10
C THR A 37 5.27 -12.25 -4.27
N SER A 38 5.97 -12.50 -3.16
CA SER A 38 7.39 -12.90 -3.14
C SER A 38 7.73 -14.08 -4.07
N LYS A 39 6.76 -14.95 -4.38
CA LYS A 39 6.94 -16.05 -5.32
C LYS A 39 7.25 -15.55 -6.73
N MET A 40 6.60 -14.48 -7.19
CA MET A 40 6.82 -13.91 -8.52
C MET A 40 8.22 -13.29 -8.62
N PHE A 41 8.66 -12.55 -7.60
CA PHE A 41 10.02 -12.01 -7.54
C PHE A 41 11.09 -13.10 -7.54
N LYS A 42 10.91 -14.16 -6.74
CA LYS A 42 11.83 -15.31 -6.71
C LYS A 42 11.87 -16.06 -8.05
N MET A 43 10.78 -16.05 -8.82
CA MET A 43 10.77 -16.61 -10.17
C MET A 43 11.54 -15.72 -11.14
N LEU A 44 11.32 -14.40 -11.14
CA LEU A 44 12.07 -13.45 -11.96
C LEU A 44 13.56 -13.49 -11.65
N ALA A 45 13.94 -13.45 -10.36
CA ALA A 45 15.32 -13.56 -9.92
C ALA A 45 16.01 -14.79 -10.50
N LYS A 46 15.34 -15.95 -10.53
CA LYS A 46 15.91 -17.18 -11.09
C LYS A 46 16.09 -17.15 -12.61
N VAL A 47 15.27 -16.38 -13.32
CA VAL A 47 15.33 -16.26 -14.79
C VAL A 47 16.39 -15.22 -15.20
N ASP A 48 16.54 -14.14 -14.43
CA ASP A 48 17.41 -12.99 -14.72
C ASP A 48 18.87 -13.20 -14.27
N LEU A 49 19.14 -14.23 -13.45
CA LEU A 49 20.50 -14.64 -13.06
C LEU A 49 21.35 -15.16 -14.23
N SER A 50 20.81 -15.20 -15.46
CA SER A 50 21.56 -15.49 -16.68
C SER A 50 22.24 -14.27 -17.31
N ASP A 51 21.95 -13.04 -16.87
CA ASP A 51 22.58 -11.82 -17.39
C ASP A 51 23.50 -11.15 -16.34
N ASP A 52 24.74 -10.85 -16.75
CA ASP A 52 25.84 -10.35 -15.93
C ASP A 52 25.67 -8.91 -15.40
N ASN A 53 24.45 -8.37 -15.33
CA ASN A 53 24.22 -6.98 -14.94
C ASN A 53 24.24 -6.79 -13.40
N PRO A 54 25.25 -6.10 -12.82
CA PRO A 54 25.35 -5.85 -11.39
C PRO A 54 24.21 -5.00 -10.81
N GLU A 55 23.60 -4.12 -11.61
CA GLU A 55 22.50 -3.24 -11.18
C GLU A 55 21.19 -4.02 -10.99
N ALA A 56 20.91 -4.95 -11.91
CA ALA A 56 19.76 -5.85 -11.80
C ALA A 56 19.85 -6.73 -10.53
N ARG A 57 21.04 -7.21 -10.18
CA ARG A 57 21.26 -8.00 -8.95
C ARG A 57 21.01 -7.21 -7.67
N GLU A 58 21.32 -5.91 -7.66
CA GLU A 58 21.05 -5.06 -6.50
C GLU A 58 19.54 -4.84 -6.36
N TYR A 59 18.84 -4.56 -7.46
CA TYR A 59 17.37 -4.45 -7.49
C TYR A 59 16.67 -5.75 -7.08
N LEU A 60 17.14 -6.91 -7.53
CA LEU A 60 16.62 -8.22 -7.13
C LEU A 60 16.70 -8.43 -5.60
N LYS A 61 17.80 -8.02 -4.97
CA LYS A 61 17.95 -8.11 -3.50
C LYS A 61 17.01 -7.18 -2.74
N LEU A 62 16.63 -6.04 -3.34
CA LEU A 62 15.64 -5.14 -2.75
C LEU A 62 14.24 -5.78 -2.74
N ILE A 63 13.86 -6.38 -3.86
CA ILE A 63 12.52 -6.96 -4.03
C ILE A 63 12.38 -8.37 -3.41
N GLU A 64 13.48 -9.09 -3.19
CA GLU A 64 13.48 -10.40 -2.51
C GLU A 64 13.01 -10.34 -1.06
N ASN A 65 13.21 -9.20 -0.40
CA ASN A 65 12.78 -8.95 0.97
C ASN A 65 11.31 -8.48 1.06
N LEU A 66 10.63 -8.32 -0.07
CA LEU A 66 9.21 -7.99 -0.13
C LEU A 66 8.38 -9.26 -0.07
N ASP A 67 7.36 -9.26 0.79
CA ASP A 67 6.40 -10.34 0.90
C ASP A 67 5.30 -10.19 -0.14
N GLU A 68 4.74 -8.97 -0.25
CA GLU A 68 3.57 -8.71 -1.08
C GLU A 68 3.47 -7.23 -1.50
N ILE A 69 3.08 -7.00 -2.75
CA ILE A 69 2.68 -5.69 -3.27
C ILE A 69 1.22 -5.79 -3.71
N LYS A 70 0.36 -4.94 -3.16
CA LYS A 70 -1.04 -4.78 -3.58
C LYS A 70 -1.28 -3.38 -4.07
N MET A 71 -1.90 -3.26 -5.24
CA MET A 71 -2.38 -2.01 -5.79
C MET A 71 -3.84 -2.15 -6.18
N PHE A 72 -4.65 -1.19 -5.73
CA PHE A 72 -6.07 -1.11 -6.07
C PHE A 72 -6.35 0.27 -6.62
N THR A 73 -6.94 0.34 -7.80
CA THR A 73 -7.26 1.59 -8.48
C THR A 73 -8.71 1.62 -8.89
N SER A 74 -9.39 2.75 -8.71
CA SER A 74 -10.77 2.93 -9.16
C SER A 74 -11.05 4.37 -9.56
N THR A 75 -11.86 4.55 -10.60
CA THR A 75 -12.44 5.84 -11.01
C THR A 75 -13.91 5.99 -10.56
N THR A 76 -14.56 4.87 -10.20
CA THR A 76 -15.98 4.84 -9.80
C THR A 76 -16.20 5.54 -8.47
N ALA A 77 -16.99 6.61 -8.45
CA ALA A 77 -17.14 7.50 -7.30
C ALA A 77 -17.57 6.80 -5.99
N SER A 78 -18.48 5.82 -6.06
CA SER A 78 -18.91 5.05 -4.88
C SER A 78 -17.76 4.24 -4.29
N VAL A 79 -17.00 3.55 -5.14
CA VAL A 79 -15.85 2.74 -4.75
C VAL A 79 -14.74 3.62 -4.19
N ARG A 80 -14.44 4.76 -4.81
CA ARG A 80 -13.45 5.72 -4.29
C ARG A 80 -13.80 6.22 -2.88
N SER A 81 -15.07 6.53 -2.63
CA SER A 81 -15.53 6.92 -1.28
C SER A 81 -15.40 5.79 -0.27
N GLU A 82 -15.66 4.54 -0.69
CA GLU A 82 -15.44 3.36 0.14
C GLU A 82 -13.96 3.15 0.45
N MET A 83 -13.08 3.23 -0.56
CA MET A 83 -11.63 3.16 -0.41
C MET A 83 -11.11 4.16 0.63
N GLN A 84 -11.57 5.41 0.58
CA GLN A 84 -11.18 6.42 1.57
C GLN A 84 -11.56 5.99 3.00
N LYS A 85 -12.79 5.50 3.21
CA LYS A 85 -13.26 5.06 4.53
C LYS A 85 -12.47 3.86 5.04
N ASP A 86 -12.18 2.90 4.18
CA ASP A 86 -11.41 1.72 4.55
C ASP A 86 -9.95 2.06 4.82
N VAL A 87 -9.36 3.01 4.08
CA VAL A 87 -8.03 3.55 4.41
C VAL A 87 -8.04 4.21 5.79
N GLU A 88 -8.99 5.09 6.08
CA GLU A 88 -9.08 5.74 7.39
C GLU A 88 -9.24 4.71 8.52
N SER A 89 -10.06 3.67 8.31
CA SER A 89 -10.19 2.57 9.26
C SER A 89 -8.87 1.79 9.42
N TYR A 90 -8.21 1.45 8.31
CA TYR A 90 -6.99 0.65 8.28
C TYR A 90 -5.83 1.35 9.00
N LEU A 91 -5.64 2.65 8.76
CA LEU A 91 -4.60 3.47 9.39
C LEU A 91 -4.79 3.52 10.91
N ASN A 92 -6.04 3.69 11.36
CA ASN A 92 -6.38 3.74 12.78
C ASN A 92 -6.18 2.38 13.48
N SER A 93 -6.50 1.27 12.81
CA SER A 93 -6.42 -0.06 13.41
C SER A 93 -5.03 -0.67 13.41
N ASN A 94 -4.16 -0.25 12.49
CA ASN A 94 -2.85 -0.88 12.27
C ASN A 94 -1.67 -0.04 12.77
N ASN A 95 -1.92 1.12 13.39
CA ASN A 95 -0.91 2.02 13.96
C ASN A 95 0.17 2.40 12.93
N LEU A 96 -0.24 2.81 11.73
CA LEU A 96 0.71 3.31 10.74
C LEU A 96 1.05 4.79 11.02
N ASP A 97 2.34 5.10 11.00
CA ASP A 97 2.84 6.47 11.12
C ASP A 97 2.81 7.14 9.76
N GLN A 98 2.26 8.36 9.70
CA GLN A 98 2.31 9.16 8.48
C GLN A 98 3.73 9.67 8.27
N LEU A 99 4.35 9.25 7.18
CA LEU A 99 5.71 9.69 6.81
C LEU A 99 5.67 11.05 6.14
N MET A 100 4.74 11.23 5.20
CA MET A 100 4.65 12.44 4.41
C MET A 100 3.30 12.59 3.72
N ARG A 101 3.00 13.81 3.27
CA ARG A 101 1.81 14.13 2.49
C ARG A 101 2.17 15.13 1.41
N VAL A 102 1.76 14.86 0.19
CA VAL A 102 1.91 15.74 -0.97
C VAL A 102 0.53 16.19 -1.42
N LYS A 103 0.36 17.49 -1.67
CA LYS A 103 -0.88 18.04 -2.22
C LYS A 103 -0.55 19.04 -3.31
N GLU A 104 -0.84 18.69 -4.55
CA GLU A 104 -0.50 19.47 -5.75
C GLU A 104 -1.49 19.15 -6.88
N ASP A 105 -1.92 20.16 -7.65
CA ASP A 105 -2.73 20.01 -8.87
C ASP A 105 -3.92 19.02 -8.75
N GLY A 106 -4.70 19.16 -7.67
CA GLY A 106 -5.87 18.31 -7.43
C GLY A 106 -5.53 16.89 -6.93
N LYS A 107 -4.25 16.55 -6.80
CA LYS A 107 -3.76 15.30 -6.22
C LYS A 107 -3.48 15.48 -4.72
N ASN A 108 -3.80 14.45 -3.95
CA ASN A 108 -3.51 14.32 -2.53
C ASN A 108 -2.93 12.92 -2.30
N ILE A 109 -1.64 12.85 -2.02
CA ILE A 109 -0.92 11.60 -1.82
C ILE A 109 -0.46 11.56 -0.36
N ARG A 110 -0.79 10.47 0.33
CA ARG A 110 -0.45 10.25 1.72
C ARG A 110 0.36 8.96 1.83
N PHE A 111 1.55 9.07 2.40
CA PHE A 111 2.44 7.94 2.63
C PHE A 111 2.55 7.65 4.12
N TYR A 112 2.54 6.36 4.43
CA TYR A 112 2.55 5.83 5.77
C TYR A 112 3.50 4.65 5.86
N SER A 113 3.93 4.34 7.08
CA SER A 113 4.70 3.13 7.34
C SER A 113 4.33 2.49 8.66
N LYS A 114 4.59 1.20 8.74
CA LYS A 114 4.53 0.44 9.99
C LYS A 114 5.94 0.05 10.40
N SER A 115 6.34 0.36 11.63
CA SER A 115 7.67 0.04 12.13
C SER A 115 8.00 -1.45 11.94
N GLY A 116 9.24 -1.73 11.55
CA GLY A 116 9.77 -3.07 11.43
C GLY A 116 10.35 -3.57 12.75
N LYS A 117 11.00 -4.75 12.69
CA LYS A 117 11.68 -5.35 13.85
C LYS A 117 13.01 -4.69 14.20
N ARG A 118 13.60 -3.96 13.24
CA ARG A 118 14.93 -3.34 13.31
C ARG A 118 14.79 -1.85 13.07
N ASP A 119 15.66 -1.07 13.68
CA ASP A 119 15.75 0.37 13.41
C ASP A 119 16.03 0.60 11.91
N ASN A 120 15.39 1.63 11.33
CA ASN A 120 15.42 1.95 9.90
C ASN A 120 14.75 0.95 8.94
N TYR A 121 14.14 -0.13 9.47
CA TYR A 121 13.30 -1.04 8.68
C TYR A 121 11.83 -0.82 8.97
N VAL A 122 10.99 -0.96 7.94
CA VAL A 122 9.54 -0.95 8.06
C VAL A 122 8.97 -2.28 7.59
N SER A 123 7.90 -2.72 8.26
CA SER A 123 7.17 -3.95 7.91
C SER A 123 6.13 -3.72 6.81
N GLU A 124 5.71 -2.46 6.65
CA GLU A 124 4.75 -2.04 5.63
C GLU A 124 5.04 -0.61 5.20
N LEU A 125 4.98 -0.36 3.89
CA LEU A 125 4.78 0.95 3.28
C LEU A 125 3.38 0.99 2.69
N PHE A 126 2.64 2.03 3.04
CA PHE A 126 1.27 2.21 2.60
C PHE A 126 1.09 3.59 1.98
N MET A 127 0.48 3.65 0.81
CA MET A 127 0.16 4.88 0.10
C MET A 127 -1.33 4.91 -0.23
N PHE A 128 -1.94 6.06 0.02
CA PHE A 128 -3.25 6.38 -0.51
C PHE A 128 -3.19 7.68 -1.31
N MET A 129 -3.64 7.61 -2.56
CA MET A 129 -3.71 8.74 -3.48
C MET A 129 -5.15 8.99 -3.88
N GLU A 130 -5.52 10.25 -3.88
CA GLU A 130 -6.74 10.78 -4.49
C GLU A 130 -6.30 11.82 -5.51
N GLY A 131 -6.85 11.80 -6.72
CA GLY A 131 -6.45 12.75 -7.76
C GLY A 131 -7.31 12.65 -9.00
N GLU A 132 -6.74 13.05 -10.13
CA GLU A 132 -7.39 12.99 -11.44
C GLU A 132 -6.45 12.37 -12.47
N LYS A 133 -7.01 11.55 -13.36
CA LYS A 133 -6.32 10.96 -14.52
C LYS A 133 -7.19 11.21 -15.75
N GLU A 134 -6.66 11.90 -16.76
CA GLU A 134 -7.38 12.24 -18.01
C GLU A 134 -8.70 12.99 -17.78
N GLY A 135 -8.78 13.78 -16.70
CA GLY A 135 -9.99 14.52 -16.31
C GLY A 135 -11.01 13.71 -15.50
N GLU A 136 -10.72 12.44 -15.21
CA GLU A 136 -11.56 11.59 -14.36
C GLU A 136 -10.96 11.45 -12.95
N PRO A 137 -11.75 11.67 -11.89
CA PRO A 137 -11.31 11.44 -10.52
C PRO A 137 -10.90 9.97 -10.27
N ILE A 138 -9.75 9.77 -9.65
CA ILE A 138 -9.14 8.46 -9.41
C ILE A 138 -8.71 8.33 -7.95
N SER A 139 -8.82 7.13 -7.40
CA SER A 139 -8.21 6.76 -6.11
C SER A 139 -7.33 5.54 -6.27
N VAL A 140 -6.18 5.56 -5.62
CA VAL A 140 -5.19 4.48 -5.64
C VAL A 140 -4.80 4.12 -4.21
N ILE A 141 -4.90 2.84 -3.87
CA ILE A 141 -4.31 2.25 -2.67
C ILE A 141 -3.11 1.43 -3.11
N LEU A 142 -1.97 1.62 -2.45
CA LEU A 142 -0.77 0.80 -2.62
C LEU A 142 -0.30 0.34 -1.25
N SER A 143 -0.14 -0.96 -1.05
CA SER A 143 0.48 -1.55 0.13
C SER A 143 1.64 -2.43 -0.30
N ILE A 144 2.80 -2.23 0.32
CA ILE A 144 4.00 -3.02 0.14
C ILE A 144 4.37 -3.56 1.52
N THR A 145 4.37 -4.86 1.67
CA THR A 145 4.75 -5.54 2.92
C THR A 145 6.03 -6.33 2.75
N GLY A 146 6.81 -6.46 3.82
CA GLY A 146 8.06 -7.20 3.82
C GLY A 146 9.04 -6.64 4.84
N GLU A 147 10.32 -6.92 4.64
CA GLU A 147 11.40 -6.32 5.41
C GLU A 147 12.06 -5.20 4.59
N ILE A 148 11.52 -4.00 4.71
CA ILE A 148 11.85 -2.88 3.83
C ILE A 148 12.86 -1.97 4.50
N ASP A 149 14.05 -1.85 3.91
CA ASP A 149 15.08 -0.91 4.35
C ASP A 149 14.77 0.49 3.80
N LEU A 150 14.44 1.45 4.68
CA LEU A 150 14.13 2.82 4.27
C LEU A 150 15.33 3.53 3.64
N SER A 151 16.56 3.12 3.94
CA SER A 151 17.77 3.70 3.34
C SER A 151 17.93 3.34 1.87
N GLN A 152 17.29 2.26 1.42
CA GLN A 152 17.31 1.80 0.03
C GLN A 152 16.15 2.38 -0.79
N LEU A 153 15.15 2.99 -0.14
CA LEU A 153 13.97 3.54 -0.80
C LEU A 153 14.27 4.78 -1.66
N SER A 154 15.26 5.60 -1.31
CA SER A 154 15.71 6.75 -2.11
C SER A 154 16.23 6.34 -3.51
N ARG A 155 16.69 5.09 -3.65
CA ARG A 155 17.08 4.50 -4.94
C ARG A 155 15.87 4.09 -5.76
N LEU A 156 14.83 3.53 -5.12
CA LEU A 156 13.59 3.08 -5.77
C LEU A 156 12.79 4.25 -6.39
N THR A 157 12.84 5.42 -5.77
CA THR A 157 12.16 6.65 -6.26
C THR A 157 12.86 7.30 -7.44
N SER A 158 14.12 6.95 -7.72
CA SER A 158 14.86 7.49 -8.86
C SER A 158 14.48 6.79 -10.18
N ASP A 159 14.09 5.51 -10.12
CA ASP A 159 13.86 4.67 -11.29
C ASP A 159 12.39 4.33 -11.55
N LEU A 160 11.55 4.28 -10.52
CA LEU A 160 10.11 4.10 -10.71
C LEU A 160 9.46 5.47 -10.95
N LYS A 161 8.90 5.67 -12.14
CA LYS A 161 7.97 6.76 -12.50
C LYS A 161 6.66 6.64 -11.73
N ILE A 162 6.71 6.57 -10.40
CA ILE A 162 5.55 6.63 -9.53
C ILE A 162 5.02 8.07 -9.62
N PRO A 163 3.74 8.28 -9.94
CA PRO A 163 3.16 9.62 -9.91
C PRO A 163 3.37 10.24 -8.52
N GLY A 164 4.18 11.31 -8.44
CA GLY A 164 4.56 11.97 -7.18
C GLY A 164 5.97 11.66 -6.66
N ALA A 165 6.78 10.83 -7.33
CA ALA A 165 8.18 10.59 -6.94
C ALA A 165 9.09 11.81 -7.11
N GLU A 166 8.79 12.69 -8.07
CA GLU A 166 9.54 13.94 -8.29
C GLU A 166 9.38 14.94 -7.12
N GLU A 167 8.26 14.88 -6.38
CA GLU A 167 8.00 15.70 -5.20
C GLU A 167 8.86 15.30 -3.99
N LEU A 168 9.45 14.09 -4.00
CA LEU A 168 10.36 13.60 -2.96
C LEU A 168 11.77 14.20 -3.07
N LYS A 169 12.22 14.48 -4.30
CA LYS A 169 13.56 15.02 -4.57
C LYS A 169 13.73 16.47 -4.10
N ASN A 170 12.62 17.21 -3.92
CA ASN A 170 12.64 18.60 -3.49
C ASN A 170 12.83 18.79 -1.97
N VAL A 171 12.77 17.71 -1.18
CA VAL A 171 12.95 17.78 0.29
C VAL A 171 14.43 17.64 0.68
N GLU A 172 15.25 17.00 -0.15
CA GLU A 172 16.68 16.76 0.13
C GLU A 172 17.58 17.99 -0.16
N ASN A 173 17.11 18.96 -0.96
CA ASN A 173 17.88 20.16 -1.34
C ASN A 173 17.63 21.40 -0.45
N LYS A 174 17.05 21.23 0.75
CA LYS A 174 16.87 22.29 1.75
C LYS A 174 17.53 21.96 3.09
N SER A 175 18.78 21.50 3.05
CA SER A 175 19.70 21.56 4.21
C SER A 175 21.06 22.07 3.76
#